data_AF-A0A3D1BNB4-F1
#
_entry.id   AF-A0A3D1BNB4-F1
#
_cell.length_a   1.000
_cell.length_b   1.000
_cell.length_c   1.000
_cell.angle_alpha   90.00
_cell.angle_beta   90.00
_cell.angle_gamma   90.00
#
_symmetry.space_group_name_H-M   'P 1'
#
loop_
_entity.id
_entity.type
_entity.pdbx_description
1 polymer ?
#
loop_
_entity_poly.entity_id
_entity_poly.type
_entity_poly.pdbx_seq_one_letter_code
_entity_poly.pdbx_strand_id
1 'polypeptide(L)'
;FILFLPVFLISEGRHLPGMVFNPEAVLAIAELAIFASCGAFILFVYTVRIIGVTRANLFTNIIPVLTALFAYYTIGEIITIEKFTGIIIMMAGLYMAQIHFSSRKKKRR
;
A
#
# COMPACT_ATOMS: atom_id res chain seq x y z
N PHE A 1 8.20 11.73 -10.23
CA PHE A 1 7.44 12.47 -11.24
C PHE A 1 8.16 12.51 -12.59
N ILE A 2 9.37 13.09 -12.70
CA ILE A 2 10.12 13.20 -13.97
C ILE A 2 10.36 11.84 -14.65
N LEU A 3 10.68 10.79 -13.89
CA LEU A 3 10.91 9.44 -14.42
C LEU A 3 9.66 8.77 -15.01
N PHE A 4 8.47 9.14 -14.54
CA PHE A 4 7.20 8.59 -15.04
C PHE A 4 6.62 9.41 -16.19
N LEU A 5 7.10 10.63 -16.42
CA LEU A 5 6.60 11.53 -17.45
C LEU A 5 6.69 10.93 -18.88
N PRO A 6 7.78 10.26 -19.29
CA PRO A 6 7.85 9.66 -20.62
C PRO A 6 6.82 8.54 -20.82
N VAL A 7 6.64 7.68 -19.80
CA VAL A 7 5.66 6.59 -19.83
C VAL A 7 4.24 7.15 -19.86
N PHE A 8 3.96 8.17 -19.05
CA PHE A 8 2.67 8.84 -19.01
C PHE A 8 2.30 9.45 -20.36
N LEU A 9 3.22 10.17 -21.00
CA LEU A 9 2.95 10.80 -22.30
C LEU A 9 2.69 9.79 -23.42
N ILE A 10 3.31 8.60 -23.38
CA ILE A 10 3.12 7.55 -24.38
C ILE A 10 1.78 6.79 -24.17
N SER A 11 1.46 6.45 -22.93
CA SER A 11 0.26 5.65 -22.60
C SER A 11 -0.99 6.51 -22.47
N GLU A 12 -0.93 7.53 -21.63
CA GLU A 12 -2.08 8.33 -21.19
C GLU A 12 -2.17 9.68 -21.90
N GLY A 13 -1.07 10.17 -22.48
CA GLY A 13 -1.02 11.46 -23.18
C GLY A 13 -2.04 11.60 -24.30
N ARG A 14 -2.44 10.48 -24.93
CA ARG A 14 -3.46 10.44 -25.98
C ARG A 14 -4.90 10.63 -25.48
N HIS A 15 -5.15 10.42 -24.18
CA HIS A 15 -6.47 10.57 -23.55
C HIS A 15 -6.69 11.97 -22.92
N LEU A 16 -5.64 12.79 -22.84
CA LEU A 16 -5.72 14.17 -22.34
C LEU A 16 -6.71 15.08 -23.09
N PRO A 17 -6.81 15.04 -24.44
CA PRO A 17 -7.64 16.00 -25.19
C PRO A 17 -9.16 15.85 -25.00
N GLY A 18 -9.63 14.89 -24.18
CA GLY A 18 -11.05 14.68 -23.87
C GLY A 18 -11.34 14.51 -22.38
N MET A 19 -10.39 14.88 -21.51
CA MET A 19 -10.55 14.70 -20.07
C MET A 19 -11.61 15.65 -19.53
N VAL A 20 -12.73 15.10 -19.08
CA VAL A 20 -13.77 15.84 -18.37
C VAL A 20 -13.42 15.88 -16.89
N PHE A 21 -13.51 17.04 -16.28
CA PHE A 21 -13.24 17.21 -14.85
C PHE A 21 -14.34 16.49 -14.05
N ASN A 22 -13.97 15.44 -13.32
CA ASN A 22 -14.89 14.70 -12.45
C ASN A 22 -14.65 15.12 -10.99
N PRO A 23 -15.60 15.82 -10.34
CA PRO A 23 -15.49 16.22 -8.94
C PRO A 23 -15.29 15.05 -7.97
N GLU A 24 -15.88 13.89 -8.24
CA GLU A 24 -15.73 12.70 -7.40
C GLU A 24 -14.30 12.18 -7.45
N ALA A 25 -13.69 12.17 -8.63
CA ALA A 25 -12.29 11.76 -8.79
C ALA A 25 -11.34 12.72 -8.06
N VAL A 26 -11.61 14.02 -8.14
CA VAL A 26 -10.83 15.06 -7.44
C VAL A 26 -10.95 14.92 -5.93
N LEU A 27 -12.16 14.64 -5.43
CA LEU A 27 -12.39 14.39 -4.02
C LEU A 27 -11.65 13.13 -3.54
N ALA A 28 -11.74 12.02 -4.29
CA ALA A 28 -11.02 10.79 -3.98
C ALA A 28 -9.50 11.00 -3.93
N ILE A 29 -8.94 11.78 -4.86
CA ILE A 29 -7.51 12.15 -4.85
C ILE A 29 -7.18 12.98 -3.59
N ALA A 30 -8.03 13.94 -3.23
CA ALA A 30 -7.83 14.77 -2.04
C ALA A 30 -7.86 13.95 -0.74
N GLU A 31 -8.80 13.02 -0.62
CA GLU A 31 -8.89 12.10 0.53
C GLU A 31 -7.66 11.20 0.65
N LEU A 32 -7.19 10.63 -0.46
CA LEU A 32 -5.97 9.83 -0.50
C LEU A 32 -4.71 10.64 -0.12
N ALA A 33 -4.63 11.89 -0.57
CA ALA A 33 -3.52 12.77 -0.24
C ALA A 33 -3.51 13.14 1.25
N ILE A 34 -4.65 13.56 1.80
CA ILE A 34 -4.74 14.07 3.17
C ILE A 34 -4.69 12.93 4.19
N PHE A 35 -5.55 11.92 4.04
CA PHE A 35 -5.69 10.87 5.04
C PHE A 35 -4.68 9.74 4.85
N ALA A 36 -4.70 9.11 3.67
CA ALA A 36 -3.90 7.90 3.42
C ALA A 36 -2.40 8.22 3.27
N SER A 37 -2.04 9.42 2.82
CA SER A 37 -0.64 9.82 2.67
C SER A 37 -0.16 10.66 3.85
N CYS A 38 -0.62 11.91 3.97
CA CYS A 38 -0.11 12.83 4.99
C CYS A 38 -0.42 12.34 6.42
N GLY A 39 -1.70 12.06 6.71
CA GLY A 39 -2.15 11.63 8.04
C GLY A 39 -1.49 10.33 8.48
N ALA A 40 -1.58 9.28 7.65
CA ALA A 40 -0.98 7.98 7.95
C ALA A 40 0.54 8.07 8.13
N PHE A 41 1.23 8.86 7.30
CA PHE A 41 2.69 9.02 7.41
C PHE A 41 3.10 9.73 8.70
N ILE A 42 2.37 10.78 9.12
CA ILE A 42 2.64 11.46 10.39
C ILE A 42 2.49 10.48 11.57
N LEU A 43 1.39 9.72 11.59
CA LEU A 43 1.15 8.70 12.62
C LEU A 43 2.22 7.60 12.61
N PHE A 44 2.66 7.18 11.43
CA PHE A 44 3.72 6.20 11.28
C PHE A 44 5.05 6.72 11.83
N VAL A 45 5.47 7.93 11.45
CA VAL A 45 6.71 8.56 11.95
C VAL A 45 6.63 8.77 13.46
N TYR A 46 5.48 9.19 13.98
CA TYR A 46 5.26 9.33 15.41
C TYR A 46 5.41 7.99 16.15
N THR A 47 4.80 6.93 15.62
CA THR A 47 4.94 5.56 16.16
C THR A 47 6.40 5.12 16.14
N VAL A 48 7.11 5.35 15.03
CA VAL A 48 8.54 5.06 14.91
C VAL A 48 9.37 5.77 15.99
N ARG A 49 9.03 7.02 16.34
CA ARG A 49 9.72 7.76 17.41
C ARG A 49 9.51 7.13 18.79
N ILE A 50 8.35 6.53 19.07
CA ILE A 50 8.03 5.95 20.38
C ILE A 50 8.59 4.53 20.53
N ILE A 51 8.31 3.64 19.56
CA ILE A 51 8.60 2.19 19.69
C ILE A 51 9.82 1.74 18.87
N GLY A 52 10.41 2.64 18.08
CA GLY A 52 11.53 2.38 17.20
C GLY A 52 11.12 1.72 15.87
N VAL A 53 11.96 1.94 14.85
CA VAL A 53 11.73 1.49 13.46
C VAL A 53 11.45 -0.01 13.36
N THR A 54 12.15 -0.84 14.13
CA THR A 54 12.00 -2.30 14.04
C THR A 54 10.61 -2.77 14.48
N ARG A 55 10.04 -2.18 15.55
CA ARG A 55 8.71 -2.56 16.03
C ARG A 55 7.61 -1.93 15.17
N ALA A 56 7.79 -0.69 14.72
CA ALA A 56 6.85 -0.02 13.82
C ALA A 56 6.69 -0.79 12.49
N ASN A 57 7.78 -1.29 11.91
CA ASN A 57 7.74 -2.10 10.68
C ASN A 57 7.06 -3.46 10.85
N LEU A 58 6.80 -3.95 12.08
CA LEU A 58 5.99 -5.16 12.25
C LEU A 58 4.53 -4.91 11.88
N PHE A 59 4.00 -3.72 12.21
CA PHE A 59 2.63 -3.32 11.90
C PHE A 59 2.39 -3.20 10.39
N THR A 60 3.40 -2.79 9.60
CA THR A 60 3.25 -2.68 8.14
C THR A 60 3.01 -4.04 7.48
N ASN A 61 3.50 -5.12 8.07
CA ASN A 61 3.26 -6.48 7.56
C ASN A 61 1.83 -6.97 7.80
N ILE A 62 1.09 -6.33 8.70
CA ILE A 62 -0.32 -6.65 8.97
C ILE A 62 -1.25 -5.90 7.98
N ILE A 63 -0.77 -4.82 7.34
CA ILE A 63 -1.55 -4.02 6.38
C ILE A 63 -2.25 -4.88 5.32
N PRO A 64 -1.60 -5.84 4.65
CA PRO A 64 -2.25 -6.59 3.59
C PRO A 64 -3.40 -7.48 4.09
N VAL A 65 -3.25 -8.04 5.30
CA VAL A 65 -4.29 -8.84 5.96
C VAL A 65 -5.49 -7.95 6.33
N LEU A 66 -5.23 -6.77 6.90
CA LEU A 66 -6.29 -5.81 7.22
C LEU A 66 -6.98 -5.28 5.96
N THR A 67 -6.21 -5.03 4.89
CA THR A 67 -6.75 -4.56 3.60
C THR A 67 -7.71 -5.59 3.02
N ALA A 68 -7.35 -6.88 3.02
CA ALA A 68 -8.22 -7.95 2.56
C ALA A 68 -9.50 -8.05 3.41
N LEU A 69 -9.37 -7.92 4.74
CA LEU A 69 -10.51 -7.94 5.67
C LEU A 69 -11.48 -6.77 5.41
N PHE A 70 -10.95 -5.55 5.27
CA PHE A 70 -11.77 -4.37 4.99
C PHE A 70 -12.36 -4.38 3.59
N ALA A 71 -11.68 -4.90 2.58
CA ALA A 71 -12.21 -5.06 1.23
C ALA A 71 -13.44 -5.99 1.24
N TYR A 72 -13.35 -7.13 1.91
CA TYR A 72 -14.48 -8.06 2.06
C TYR A 72 -15.68 -7.38 2.74
N TYR A 73 -15.45 -6.65 3.83
CA TYR A 73 -16.54 -6.05 4.62
C TYR A 73 -17.14 -4.79 3.97
N THR A 74 -16.31 -3.90 3.42
CA THR A 74 -16.73 -2.57 2.95
C THR A 74 -17.26 -2.61 1.52
N ILE A 75 -16.63 -3.42 0.65
CA ILE A 75 -16.98 -3.51 -0.78
C ILE A 75 -18.00 -4.64 -1.00
N GLY A 76 -18.21 -5.52 -0.01
CA GLY A 76 -19.08 -6.70 -0.16
C GLY A 76 -18.54 -7.68 -1.21
N GLU A 77 -17.24 -7.64 -1.45
CA GLU A 77 -16.63 -8.30 -2.59
C GLU A 77 -16.66 -9.82 -2.41
N ILE A 78 -17.31 -10.53 -3.34
CA ILE A 78 -17.31 -12.00 -3.33
C ILE A 78 -15.87 -12.46 -3.55
N ILE A 79 -15.31 -13.13 -2.54
CA ILE A 79 -13.98 -13.71 -2.63
C ILE A 79 -14.05 -14.91 -3.58
N THR A 80 -13.75 -14.66 -4.85
CA THR A 80 -13.55 -15.70 -5.84
C THR A 80 -12.25 -16.47 -5.54
N ILE A 81 -12.13 -17.67 -6.09
CA ILE A 81 -10.94 -18.53 -5.93
C ILE A 81 -9.66 -17.78 -6.32
N GLU A 82 -9.72 -16.93 -7.35
CA GLU A 82 -8.60 -16.10 -7.81
C GLU A 82 -8.12 -15.09 -6.77
N LYS A 83 -9.04 -14.41 -6.07
CA LYS A 83 -8.67 -13.46 -5.00
C LYS A 83 -8.09 -14.20 -3.81
N PHE A 84 -8.65 -15.37 -3.49
CA PHE A 84 -8.17 -16.20 -2.40
C PHE A 84 -6.74 -16.71 -2.66
N THR A 85 -6.45 -17.21 -3.87
CA THR A 85 -5.09 -17.63 -4.24
C THR A 85 -4.12 -16.45 -4.25
N GLY A 86 -4.56 -15.27 -4.73
CA GLY A 86 -3.77 -14.04 -4.65
C GLY A 86 -3.37 -13.67 -3.22
N ILE A 87 -4.31 -13.74 -2.27
CA ILE A 87 -4.04 -13.48 -0.84
C ILE A 87 -3.02 -14.49 -0.29
N ILE A 88 -3.17 -15.79 -0.59
CA ILE A 88 -2.24 -16.83 -0.15
C ILE A 88 -0.83 -16.58 -0.69
N ILE A 89 -0.70 -16.28 -1.98
CA ILE A 89 0.60 -16.01 -2.63
C ILE A 89 1.26 -14.78 -2.00
N MET A 90 0.49 -13.72 -1.78
CA MET A 90 0.96 -12.49 -1.13
C MET A 90 1.43 -12.76 0.31
N MET A 91 0.67 -13.53 1.10
CA MET A 91 1.07 -13.91 2.45
C MET A 91 2.32 -14.80 2.47
N ALA A 92 2.46 -15.73 1.54
CA ALA A 92 3.65 -16.56 1.40
C ALA A 92 4.90 -15.72 1.06
N GLY A 93 4.76 -14.78 0.12
CA GLY A 93 5.83 -13.83 -0.23
C GLY A 93 6.24 -12.95 0.95
N LEU A 94 5.27 -12.45 1.73
CA LEU A 94 5.53 -11.68 2.94
C LEU A 94 6.29 -12.50 3.98
N TYR A 95 5.87 -13.74 4.22
CA TYR A 95 6.51 -14.63 5.18
C TYR A 95 7.96 -14.92 4.78
N MET A 96 8.23 -15.24 3.50
CA MET A 96 9.60 -15.41 3.00
C MET A 96 10.47 -14.16 3.19
N ALA A 97 9.93 -12.97 2.91
CA ALA A 97 10.65 -11.70 3.07
C ALA A 97 11.04 -11.43 4.53
N GLN A 98 10.17 -11.78 5.49
CA GLN A 98 10.45 -11.62 6.91
C GLN A 98 11.53 -12.58 7.42
N ILE A 99 11.55 -13.84 6.95
CA ILE A 99 12.54 -14.84 7.38
C ILE A 99 13.98 -14.37 7.07
N HIS A 100 14.19 -13.75 5.91
CA HIS A 100 15.53 -13.33 5.49
C HIS A 100 16.04 -12.09 6.27
N PHE A 101 15.16 -11.22 6.77
CA PHE A 101 15.55 -10.04 7.55
C PHE A 101 16.01 -10.37 8.98
N SER A 102 15.51 -11.47 9.58
CA SER A 102 15.89 -11.88 10.94
C SER A 102 17.31 -12.47 11.01
N SER A 103 17.79 -13.09 9.92
CA SER A 103 19.05 -13.84 9.91
C SER A 103 20.32 -12.96 9.98
N ARG A 104 20.27 -11.66 9.61
CA ARG A 104 21.45 -10.78 9.62
C ARG A 104 21.75 -10.08 10.95
N LYS A 105 20.87 -10.12 11.96
CA LYS A 105 21.10 -9.43 13.25
C LYS A 105 21.83 -10.27 14.30
N LYS A 106 22.11 -11.56 14.07
CA LYS A 106 22.76 -12.44 15.07
C LYS A 106 24.29 -12.60 14.91
N LYS A 107 24.94 -11.95 13.93
CA LYS A 107 26.39 -12.09 13.67
C LYS A 107 27.24 -10.84 14.00
N ARG A 108 26.72 -9.89 14.80
CA ARG A 108 27.46 -8.69 15.27
C ARG A 108 27.16 -8.38 16.76
N ARG A 109 27.24 -9.39 17.61
CA ARG A 109 27.53 -9.22 19.04
C ARG A 109 28.61 -10.21 19.40
#